data_AF-A0A7C0VWF2-F1
#
_entry.id   AF-A0A7C0VWF2-F1
#
_cell.length_a   1.000
_cell.length_b   1.000
_cell.length_c   1.000
_cell.angle_alpha   90.00
_cell.angle_beta   90.00
_cell.angle_gamma   90.00
#
_symmetry.space_group_name_H-M   'P 1'
#
loop_
_entity.id
_entity.type
_entity.pdbx_description
1 polymer ?
#
loop_
_entity_poly.entity_id
_entity_poly.type
_entity_poly.pdbx_seq_one_letter_code
_entity_poly.pdbx_strand_id
1 'polypeptide(L)'
;MWKFWPDEFVVSKRIERVIKHDRLRGQYRTVSTYGNVQSERKFRDFDTMKSWTFTFNDINVANIRELEPGSYYVRVVAESRSRELPPIIGMLMFFIPEVEMSLAKESYPFTVGDGE
;
A
#
# COMPACT_ATOMS: atom_id res chain seq x y z
N MET A 1 2.40 -28.78 15.68
CA MET A 1 2.56 -28.11 14.38
C MET A 1 3.26 -26.78 14.63
N TRP A 2 4.45 -26.57 14.06
CA TRP A 2 5.36 -25.49 14.45
C TRP A 2 4.82 -24.11 14.01
N LYS A 3 4.56 -23.21 14.98
CA LYS A 3 4.13 -21.81 14.77
C LYS A 3 5.22 -20.88 14.20
N PHE A 4 6.37 -21.43 13.81
CA PHE A 4 7.58 -20.67 13.50
C PHE A 4 7.86 -20.58 11.99
N TRP A 5 7.16 -21.35 11.16
CA TRP A 5 7.29 -21.20 9.71
C TRP A 5 6.41 -20.02 9.26
N PRO A 6 6.97 -19.03 8.54
CA PRO A 6 6.16 -17.95 8.00
C PRO A 6 5.10 -18.54 7.07
N ASP A 7 3.90 -17.97 7.12
CA ASP A 7 2.86 -18.32 6.15
C ASP A 7 3.39 -18.13 4.74
N GLU A 8 3.02 -19.05 3.85
CA GLU A 8 3.47 -18.98 2.47
C GLU A 8 2.90 -17.74 1.79
N PHE A 9 3.80 -16.88 1.32
CA PHE A 9 3.41 -15.72 0.54
C PHE A 9 2.93 -16.17 -0.84
N VAL A 10 1.69 -15.85 -1.18
CA VAL A 10 1.07 -16.19 -2.46
C VAL A 10 1.23 -15.06 -3.47
N VAL A 11 0.60 -13.91 -3.21
CA VAL A 11 0.59 -12.76 -4.12
C VAL A 11 0.28 -11.47 -3.36
N SER A 12 0.74 -10.34 -3.89
CA SER A 12 0.38 -9.02 -3.38
C SER A 12 0.18 -8.00 -4.48
N LYS A 13 -0.51 -6.93 -4.11
CA LYS A 13 -0.69 -5.72 -4.91
C LYS A 13 -0.19 -4.53 -4.10
N ARG A 14 0.62 -3.67 -4.73
CA ARG A 14 1.14 -2.44 -4.13
C ARG A 14 0.54 -1.24 -4.85
N ILE A 15 -0.08 -0.36 -4.08
CA ILE A 15 -0.54 0.96 -4.55
C ILE A 15 0.24 2.01 -3.79
N GLU A 16 0.89 2.91 -4.52
CA GLU A 16 1.62 4.04 -3.94
C GLU A 16 0.90 5.34 -4.27
N ARG A 17 0.70 6.19 -3.26
CA ARG A 17 0.13 7.53 -3.44
C ARG A 17 1.09 8.57 -2.88
N VAL A 18 1.55 9.47 -3.74
CA VAL A 18 2.44 10.57 -3.38
C VAL A 18 1.65 11.87 -3.43
N ILE A 19 1.51 12.52 -2.28
CA ILE A 19 0.79 13.79 -2.13
C ILE A 19 1.82 14.91 -2.03
N LYS A 20 1.63 15.99 -2.79
CA LYS A 20 2.42 17.22 -2.70
C LYS A 20 1.50 18.42 -2.61
N HIS A 21 1.79 19.35 -1.70
CA HIS A 21 1.08 20.62 -1.62
C HIS A 21 1.86 21.70 -2.38
N ASP A 22 1.28 22.23 -3.45
CA ASP A 22 1.80 23.35 -4.22
C ASP A 22 1.24 24.64 -3.64
N ARG A 23 2.04 25.27 -2.77
CA ARG A 23 1.68 26.52 -2.08
C ARG A 23 1.47 27.70 -3.02
N LEU A 24 2.19 27.74 -4.15
CA LEU A 24 2.08 28.85 -5.11
C LEU A 24 0.74 28.84 -5.83
N ARG A 25 0.24 27.65 -6.14
CA ARG A 25 -1.04 27.45 -6.83
C ARG A 25 -2.21 27.14 -5.91
N GLY A 26 -1.97 27.02 -4.60
CA GLY A 26 -2.99 26.68 -3.60
C GLY A 26 -3.69 25.35 -3.92
N GLN A 27 -2.93 24.34 -4.34
CA GLN A 27 -3.48 23.06 -4.77
C GLN A 27 -2.66 21.87 -4.25
N TYR A 28 -3.32 20.74 -4.08
CA TYR A 28 -2.71 19.45 -3.79
C TYR A 28 -2.58 18.67 -5.09
N ARG A 29 -1.39 18.16 -5.36
CA ARG A 29 -1.12 17.23 -6.45
C ARG A 29 -0.92 15.86 -5.84
N THR A 30 -1.73 14.89 -6.27
CA THR A 30 -1.57 13.50 -5.85
C THR A 30 -1.27 12.63 -7.06
N VAL A 31 -0.21 11.84 -6.96
CA VAL A 31 0.17 10.85 -7.97
C VAL A 31 -0.10 9.47 -7.39
N SER A 32 -0.88 8.66 -8.10
CA SER A 32 -1.18 7.28 -7.73
C SER A 32 -0.52 6.33 -8.72
N THR A 33 0.26 5.39 -8.21
CA THR A 33 0.97 4.37 -8.99
C THR A 33 0.43 2.99 -8.59
N TYR A 34 -0.01 2.21 -9.58
CA TYR A 34 -0.45 0.83 -9.41
C TYR A 34 0.16 -0.03 -10.53
N GLY A 35 1.12 -0.87 -10.16
CA GLY A 35 1.96 -1.58 -11.15
C GLY A 35 2.63 -0.57 -12.09
N ASN A 36 2.38 -0.71 -13.39
CA ASN A 36 2.91 0.18 -14.43
C ASN A 36 1.99 1.36 -14.77
N VAL A 37 0.83 1.45 -14.13
CA VAL A 37 -0.14 2.52 -14.39
C VAL A 37 0.10 3.65 -13.39
N GLN A 38 0.36 4.84 -13.93
CA GLN A 38 0.47 6.07 -13.14
C GLN A 38 -0.67 7.01 -13.51
N SER A 39 -1.31 7.58 -12.50
CA SER A 39 -2.35 8.59 -12.67
C SER A 39 -2.06 9.79 -11.78
N GLU A 40 -2.34 10.99 -12.27
CA GLU A 40 -2.18 12.23 -11.53
C GLU A 40 -3.53 12.92 -11.38
N ARG A 41 -3.79 13.45 -10.19
CA ARG A 41 -4.93 14.33 -9.93
C ARG A 41 -4.50 15.57 -9.16
N LYS A 42 -5.25 16.65 -9.37
CA LYS A 42 -5.07 17.92 -8.67
C LYS A 42 -6.36 18.26 -7.93
N PHE A 43 -6.22 18.76 -6.72
CA PHE A 43 -7.32 19.10 -5.83
C PHE A 43 -7.07 20.49 -5.24
N ARG A 44 -8.12 21.29 -5.04
CA ARG A 44 -8.01 22.56 -4.31
C ARG A 44 -8.40 22.41 -2.84
N ASP A 45 -9.24 21.43 -2.56
CA ASP A 45 -9.76 21.13 -1.23
C ASP A 45 -9.01 19.95 -0.61
N PHE A 46 -8.66 20.09 0.67
CA PHE A 46 -7.92 19.09 1.42
C PHE A 46 -8.76 17.83 1.68
N ASP A 47 -10.02 17.98 2.06
CA ASP A 47 -10.88 16.85 2.43
C ASP A 47 -11.22 16.00 1.22
N THR A 48 -11.45 16.62 0.07
CA THR A 48 -11.66 15.94 -1.21
C THR A 48 -10.40 15.16 -1.62
N MET A 49 -9.23 15.76 -1.49
CA MET A 49 -7.95 15.08 -1.76
C MET A 49 -7.75 13.90 -0.82
N LYS A 50 -7.98 14.11 0.48
CA LYS A 50 -7.84 13.09 1.53
C LYS A 50 -8.76 11.92 1.27
N SER A 51 -10.05 12.17 1.03
CA SER A 51 -11.04 11.15 0.71
C SER A 51 -10.59 10.32 -0.50
N TRP A 52 -10.25 10.97 -1.61
CA TRP A 52 -9.75 10.26 -2.79
C TRP A 52 -8.47 9.46 -2.53
N THR A 53 -7.56 10.00 -1.72
CA THR A 53 -6.26 9.39 -1.41
C THR A 53 -6.33 8.22 -0.44
N PHE A 54 -7.38 8.07 0.35
CA PHE A 54 -7.56 6.95 1.26
C PHE A 54 -8.68 5.99 0.87
N THR A 55 -9.44 6.29 -0.19
CA THR A 55 -10.41 5.37 -0.77
C THR A 55 -9.75 4.46 -1.81
N PHE A 56 -10.01 3.16 -1.68
CA PHE A 56 -9.57 2.11 -2.61
C PHE A 56 -10.80 1.33 -3.03
N ASN A 57 -11.02 1.17 -4.33
CA ASN A 57 -12.17 0.45 -4.88
C ASN A 57 -11.66 -0.81 -5.59
N ASP A 58 -12.35 -1.93 -5.36
CA ASP A 58 -12.27 -3.17 -6.16
C ASP A 58 -10.85 -3.61 -6.55
N ILE A 59 -9.97 -3.77 -5.56
CA ILE A 59 -8.62 -4.30 -5.79
C ILE A 59 -8.70 -5.81 -5.95
N ASN A 60 -8.56 -6.30 -7.18
CA ASN A 60 -8.36 -7.73 -7.42
C ASN A 60 -6.90 -8.12 -7.08
N VAL A 61 -6.75 -8.90 -6.00
CA VAL A 61 -5.43 -9.33 -5.50
C VAL A 61 -4.98 -10.63 -6.15
N ALA A 62 -5.88 -11.61 -6.26
CA ALA A 62 -5.59 -12.97 -6.73
C ALA A 62 -6.81 -13.59 -7.45
N ASN A 63 -6.55 -14.54 -8.36
CA ASN A 63 -7.57 -15.44 -8.88
C ASN A 63 -7.68 -16.67 -7.97
N ILE A 64 -8.79 -16.81 -7.25
CA ILE A 64 -8.98 -17.94 -6.31
C ILE A 64 -8.97 -19.32 -6.99
N ARG A 65 -9.20 -19.41 -8.31
CA ARG A 65 -9.19 -20.68 -9.04
C ARG A 65 -7.78 -21.19 -9.33
N GLU A 66 -6.78 -20.33 -9.24
CA GLU A 66 -5.36 -20.66 -9.45
C GLU A 66 -4.64 -20.92 -8.11
N LEU A 67 -5.36 -20.82 -6.99
CA LEU A 67 -4.83 -21.13 -5.67
C LEU A 67 -5.03 -22.62 -5.38
N GLU A 68 -4.00 -23.23 -4.80
CA GLU A 68 -4.11 -24.58 -4.26
C GLU A 68 -5.22 -24.66 -3.19
N PRO A 69 -5.84 -25.82 -2.97
CA PRO A 69 -6.79 -25.98 -1.88
C PRO A 69 -6.14 -25.71 -0.52
N GLY A 70 -6.78 -24.87 0.30
CA GLY A 70 -6.22 -24.47 1.58
C GLY A 70 -6.94 -23.32 2.29
N SER A 71 -6.44 -22.98 3.47
CA SER A 71 -6.92 -21.84 4.26
C SER A 71 -6.06 -20.62 3.99
N TYR A 72 -6.69 -19.54 3.55
CA TYR A 72 -6.05 -18.29 3.16
C TYR A 72 -6.56 -17.13 4.02
N TYR A 73 -5.78 -16.05 4.08
CA TYR A 73 -6.23 -14.78 4.65
C TYR A 73 -5.67 -13.63 3.82
N VAL A 74 -6.30 -12.46 3.91
CA VAL A 74 -5.78 -11.24 3.29
C VAL A 74 -5.13 -10.39 4.37
N ARG A 75 -3.90 -9.96 4.11
CA ARG A 75 -3.20 -8.98 4.92
C ARG A 75 -3.09 -7.66 4.19
N VAL A 76 -3.55 -6.58 4.83
CA VAL A 76 -3.39 -5.22 4.36
C VAL A 76 -2.33 -4.53 5.20
N VAL A 77 -1.33 -3.96 4.54
CA VAL A 77 -0.28 -3.16 5.18
C VAL A 77 -0.36 -1.73 4.66
N ALA A 78 -0.54 -0.78 5.56
CA ALA A 78 -0.51 0.65 5.27
C ALA A 78 0.79 1.24 5.80
N GLU A 79 1.57 1.84 4.90
CA GLU A 79 2.82 2.51 5.25
C GLU A 79 2.74 4.01 4.94
N SER A 80 3.22 4.84 5.86
CA SER A 80 3.49 6.26 5.64
C SER A 80 5.00 6.44 5.56
N ARG A 81 5.46 7.10 4.51
CA ARG A 81 6.88 7.40 4.29
C ARG A 81 7.06 8.89 4.08
N SER A 82 7.94 9.52 4.86
CA SER A 82 8.37 10.87 4.56
C SER A 82 9.47 10.83 3.51
N ARG A 83 9.28 11.60 2.43
CA ARG A 83 10.31 11.81 1.42
C ARG A 83 11.06 13.10 1.77
N GLU A 84 11.81 13.08 2.85
CA GLU A 84 12.90 14.02 3.07
C GLU A 84 14.17 13.16 3.09
N LEU A 85 15.13 13.37 2.19
CA LEU A 85 16.14 14.42 2.35
C LEU A 85 16.94 14.66 1.05
N PRO A 86 17.53 15.86 0.87
CA PRO A 86 18.47 16.15 -0.22
C PRO A 86 19.70 15.22 -0.20
N PRO A 87 20.32 14.91 -1.36
CA PRO A 87 21.40 13.91 -1.50
C PRO A 87 22.74 14.24 -0.80
N ILE A 88 22.84 15.32 -0.02
CA ILE A 88 24.10 15.85 0.51
C ILE A 88 24.49 15.26 1.88
N ILE A 89 23.58 14.59 2.60
CA ILE A 89 23.85 14.03 3.95
C ILE A 89 23.90 12.50 3.95
N GLY A 90 24.60 11.90 2.97
CA GLY A 90 24.69 10.43 2.82
C GLY A 90 25.37 9.69 3.99
N MET A 91 26.10 10.38 4.88
CA MET A 91 26.90 9.73 5.93
C MET A 91 26.19 9.60 7.29
N LEU A 92 25.09 10.34 7.54
CA LEU A 92 24.34 10.29 8.81
C LEU A 92 22.99 9.55 8.72
N MET A 93 22.54 9.19 7.51
CA MET A 93 21.18 8.68 7.26
C MET A 93 21.00 7.16 7.37
N PHE A 94 22.06 6.37 7.57
CA PHE A 94 21.94 4.90 7.65
C PHE A 94 21.01 4.39 8.77
N PHE A 95 20.66 5.25 9.74
CA PHE A 95 19.85 4.89 10.90
C PHE A 95 18.45 5.50 10.92
N ILE A 96 18.05 6.30 9.92
CA ILE A 96 16.70 6.88 9.90
C ILE A 96 15.77 5.92 9.14
N PRO A 97 14.77 5.33 9.79
CA PRO A 97 13.80 4.49 9.10
C PRO A 97 13.03 5.32 8.06
N GLU A 98 13.05 4.87 6.81
CA GLU A 98 12.33 5.50 5.68
C GLU A 98 10.79 5.43 5.86
N VAL A 99 10.33 4.48 6.68
CA VAL A 99 8.93 4.29 7.05
C VAL A 99 8.70 4.93 8.42
N GLU A 100 7.92 6.01 8.44
CA GLU A 100 7.56 6.71 9.68
C GLU A 100 6.45 5.96 10.42
N MET A 101 5.53 5.34 9.68
CA MET A 101 4.43 4.57 10.25
C MET A 101 4.14 3.35 9.39
N SER A 102 3.96 2.20 10.03
CA SER A 102 3.48 0.97 9.38
C SER A 102 2.41 0.34 10.25
N LEU A 103 1.27 0.00 9.65
CA LEU A 103 0.17 -0.71 10.28
C LEU A 103 -0.23 -1.90 9.42
N ALA A 104 -0.34 -3.08 10.02
CA ALA A 104 -0.84 -4.28 9.37
C ALA A 104 -2.15 -4.74 10.01
N LYS A 105 -3.09 -5.21 9.19
CA LYS A 105 -4.31 -5.88 9.60
C LYS A 105 -4.57 -7.10 8.72
N GLU A 106 -5.19 -8.10 9.31
CA GLU A 106 -5.49 -9.38 8.68
C GLU A 106 -7.00 -9.61 8.70
N SER A 107 -7.51 -10.24 7.64
CA SER A 107 -8.88 -10.71 7.60
C SER A 107 -9.07 -11.95 8.46
N TYR A 108 -10.33 -12.35 8.65
CA TYR A 108 -10.61 -13.73 9.03
C TYR A 108 -10.14 -14.67 7.91
N PRO A 109 -9.65 -15.88 8.25
CA PRO A 109 -9.31 -16.88 7.25
C PRO A 109 -10.52 -17.35 6.45
N PHE A 110 -10.30 -17.78 5.21
CA PHE A 110 -11.29 -18.35 4.32
C PHE A 110 -10.68 -19.54 3.56
N THR A 111 -11.50 -20.55 3.27
CA THR A 111 -11.04 -21.73 2.54
C THR A 111 -11.20 -21.54 1.03
N VAL A 112 -10.23 -22.03 0.27
CA VAL A 112 -10.29 -22.16 -1.18
C VAL A 112 -10.12 -23.64 -1.51
N GLY A 113 -10.82 -24.13 -2.54
CA GLY A 113 -10.71 -25.51 -3.01
C GLY A 113 -11.70 -26.52 -2.39
N ASP A 114 -12.61 -26.09 -1.51
CA ASP A 114 -13.70 -26.97 -1.04
C ASP A 114 -14.78 -27.11 -2.13
N GLY A 115 -14.56 -28.08 -3.01
CA GLY A 115 -15.41 -28.43 -4.12
C GLY A 115 -15.17 -29.84 -4.65
N GLU A 116 -14.95 -30.80 -3.74
CA GLU A 116 -15.46 -32.20 -3.73
C GLU A 116 -15.43 -32.74 -2.29
#